data_AF-A0A445EC51-F1
#
_entry.id   AF-A0A445EC51-F1
#
_cell.length_a   1.000
_cell.length_b   1.000
_cell.length_c   1.000
_cell.angle_alpha   90.00
_cell.angle_beta   90.00
_cell.angle_gamma   90.00
#
_symmetry.space_group_name_H-M   'P 1'
#
loop_
_entity.id
_entity.type
_entity.pdbx_description
1 polymer ?
#
loop_
_entity_poly.entity_id
_entity_poly.type
_entity_poly.pdbx_seq_one_letter_code
_entity_poly.pdbx_strand_id
1 'polypeptide(L)'
;MGRSGGRWKGKTAGDVTYGACFDDFFTTELSADLLIHYGHSYLVPIDSTTIPCLYVFIDIKIDVSYFVDTVKLNLVSRAQNLVLAGTIQFASAIRAAKPELEKSGFRVLVPQSKPLSVGEVLGCAAPKVSLMDSFSENPENSVLVFVADGRQGNPKILERLKKNMKKKGFLYIVFLMSEISPASIALFEDSVDAWIQIACPRLSIDWGDAFGKPMLKPF
;
A
#
# COMPACT_ATOMS: atom_id res chain seq x y z
N MET A 1 -10.98 35.11 26.21
CA MET A 1 -10.62 33.87 26.92
C MET A 1 -9.26 33.40 26.41
N GLY A 2 -8.21 33.59 27.21
CA GLY A 2 -6.85 33.19 26.84
C GLY A 2 -6.70 31.68 26.91
N ARG A 3 -6.26 31.06 25.81
CA ARG A 3 -5.80 29.66 25.83
C ARG A 3 -4.47 29.63 26.55
N SER A 4 -4.48 29.14 27.79
CA SER A 4 -3.26 28.72 28.47
C SER A 4 -2.56 27.67 27.62
N GLY A 5 -1.25 27.80 27.43
CA GLY A 5 -0.42 26.86 26.69
C GLY A 5 -0.36 25.51 27.41
N GLY A 6 -1.34 24.65 27.17
CA GLY A 6 -1.37 23.28 27.67
C GLY A 6 -0.34 22.42 26.93
N ARG A 7 0.46 21.67 27.68
CA ARG A 7 1.39 20.68 27.13
C ARG A 7 0.58 19.43 26.71
N TRP A 8 0.57 19.11 25.43
CA TRP A 8 -0.09 17.91 24.90
C TRP A 8 0.58 16.64 25.44
N LYS A 9 -0.23 15.63 25.81
CA LYS A 9 0.24 14.28 26.18
C LYS A 9 -0.21 13.32 25.07
N GLY A 10 0.75 12.65 24.43
CA GLY A 10 0.47 11.67 23.38
C GLY A 10 0.44 10.24 23.94
N LYS A 11 -0.44 9.41 23.40
CA LYS A 11 -0.47 7.95 23.59
C LYS A 11 -0.45 7.29 22.21
N THR A 12 0.25 6.17 22.08
CA THR A 12 0.32 5.39 20.84
C THR A 12 -0.46 4.10 21.04
N ALA A 13 -1.39 3.79 20.14
CA ALA A 13 -1.99 2.46 20.08
C ALA A 13 -0.92 1.46 19.62
N GLY A 14 -0.64 0.44 20.45
CA GLY A 14 0.35 -0.59 20.14
C GLY A 14 -0.20 -1.72 19.25
N ASP A 15 -1.52 -1.77 19.06
CA ASP A 15 -2.17 -2.75 18.20
C ASP A 15 -1.95 -2.43 16.72
N VAL A 16 -1.97 -3.49 15.91
CA VAL A 16 -1.81 -3.34 14.47
C VAL A 16 -3.11 -2.89 13.82
N THR A 17 -3.03 -1.81 13.05
CA THR A 17 -4.15 -1.29 12.28
C THR A 17 -3.89 -1.43 10.79
N TYR A 18 -4.61 -2.36 10.14
CA TYR A 18 -4.47 -2.68 8.71
C TYR A 18 -5.31 -1.82 7.77
N GLY A 19 -6.18 -0.95 8.29
CA GLY A 19 -7.12 -0.16 7.50
C GLY A 19 -7.78 0.96 8.31
N ALA A 20 -8.62 1.76 7.65
CA ALA A 20 -9.49 2.73 8.33
C ALA A 20 -10.77 2.13 8.91
N CYS A 21 -11.03 0.84 8.69
CA CYS A 21 -12.08 0.11 9.40
C CYS A 21 -11.57 -0.24 10.80
N PHE A 22 -11.53 0.76 11.68
CA PHE A 22 -11.19 0.58 13.09
C PHE A 22 -12.40 0.90 13.96
N ASP A 23 -12.45 0.28 15.12
CA ASP A 23 -13.38 0.61 16.19
C ASP A 23 -12.67 1.57 17.15
N ASP A 24 -13.32 2.62 17.66
CA ASP A 24 -12.69 3.62 18.51
C ASP A 24 -12.94 3.44 20.02
N PHE A 25 -13.58 2.34 20.43
CA PHE A 25 -13.88 2.09 21.86
C PHE A 25 -12.65 2.18 22.78
N PHE A 26 -11.49 1.70 22.34
CA PHE A 26 -10.24 1.75 23.12
C PHE A 26 -9.78 3.19 23.44
N THR A 27 -10.20 4.18 22.65
CA THR A 27 -9.80 5.58 22.87
C THR A 27 -10.47 6.19 24.10
N THR A 28 -11.69 5.72 24.42
CA THR A 28 -12.44 6.13 25.61
C THR A 28 -11.79 5.60 26.88
N GLU A 29 -11.36 4.34 26.88
CA GLU A 29 -10.63 3.73 28.00
C GLU A 29 -9.29 4.44 28.26
N LEU A 30 -8.65 4.92 27.19
CA LEU A 30 -7.41 5.68 27.28
C LEU A 30 -7.62 7.15 27.67
N SER A 31 -8.85 7.61 27.92
CA SER A 31 -9.15 9.02 28.25
C SER A 31 -8.51 10.00 27.25
N ALA A 32 -8.57 9.67 25.95
CA ALA A 32 -8.04 10.51 24.89
C ALA A 32 -9.10 11.51 24.40
N ASP A 33 -8.68 12.76 24.14
CA ASP A 33 -9.57 13.81 23.63
C ASP A 33 -9.59 13.89 22.09
N LEU A 34 -8.64 13.23 21.41
CA LEU A 34 -8.45 13.23 19.96
C LEU A 34 -7.76 11.95 19.53
N LEU A 35 -8.29 11.28 18.51
CA LEU A 35 -7.60 10.21 17.80
C LEU A 35 -6.90 10.77 16.56
N ILE A 36 -5.68 10.33 16.28
CA ILE A 36 -4.97 10.65 15.03
C ILE A 36 -4.70 9.34 14.29
N HIS A 37 -5.33 9.15 13.12
CA HIS A 37 -5.23 7.93 12.33
C HIS A 37 -4.41 8.16 11.06
N TYR A 38 -3.29 7.46 10.93
CA TYR A 38 -2.37 7.62 9.80
C TYR A 38 -2.63 6.62 8.67
N GLY A 39 -2.40 7.04 7.43
CA GLY A 39 -2.16 6.17 6.29
C GLY A 39 -3.38 5.64 5.53
N HIS A 40 -4.58 5.84 6.05
CA HIS A 40 -5.81 5.33 5.43
C HIS A 40 -6.78 6.44 5.07
N SER A 41 -7.58 6.21 4.03
CA SER A 41 -8.70 7.06 3.70
C SER A 41 -9.80 6.95 4.72
N TYR A 42 -10.63 7.98 4.80
CA TYR A 42 -11.79 7.97 5.65
C TYR A 42 -12.81 6.93 5.18
N LEU A 43 -13.06 5.92 6.02
CA LEU A 43 -14.10 4.90 5.80
C LEU A 43 -15.22 4.98 6.82
N VAL A 44 -14.88 5.25 8.08
CA VAL A 44 -15.84 5.40 9.18
C VAL A 44 -16.21 6.86 9.31
N PRO A 45 -17.51 7.23 9.28
CA PRO A 45 -17.92 8.60 9.47
C PRO A 45 -17.34 9.27 10.74
N ILE A 46 -16.88 10.52 10.69
CA ILE A 46 -16.32 11.30 11.83
C ILE A 46 -17.43 11.46 12.87
N ASP A 47 -18.67 11.58 12.41
CA ASP A 47 -19.86 11.68 13.27
C ASP A 47 -20.24 10.33 13.90
N SER A 48 -19.54 9.24 13.55
CA SER A 48 -19.74 7.90 14.11
C SER A 48 -18.62 7.46 15.06
N THR A 49 -17.58 8.29 15.25
CA THR A 49 -16.55 8.06 16.27
C THR A 49 -16.98 8.68 17.60
N THR A 50 -16.74 7.96 18.69
CA THR A 50 -16.94 8.38 20.08
C THR A 50 -16.13 9.64 20.43
N ILE A 51 -14.93 9.78 19.87
CA ILE A 51 -14.09 10.98 20.00
C ILE A 51 -13.72 11.55 18.63
N PRO A 52 -13.37 12.85 18.52
CA PRO A 52 -12.90 13.42 17.26
C PRO A 52 -11.71 12.62 16.70
N CYS A 53 -11.76 12.27 15.42
CA CYS A 53 -10.67 11.58 14.73
C CYS A 53 -10.10 12.43 13.59
N LEU A 54 -8.80 12.72 13.67
CA LEU A 54 -8.02 13.36 12.62
C LEU A 54 -7.34 12.31 11.75
N TYR A 55 -7.76 12.20 10.49
CA TYR A 55 -7.11 11.36 9.51
C TYR A 55 -5.91 12.09 8.87
N VAL A 56 -4.74 11.47 8.93
CA VAL A 56 -3.52 11.93 8.27
C VAL A 56 -3.23 11.03 7.07
N PHE A 57 -3.59 11.52 5.89
CA PHE A 57 -3.33 10.82 4.64
C PHE A 57 -1.83 10.75 4.35
N ILE A 58 -1.37 9.58 3.92
CA ILE A 58 0.00 9.39 3.42
C ILE A 58 -0.08 9.33 1.90
N ASP A 59 0.72 10.17 1.25
CA ASP A 59 0.84 10.23 -0.21
C ASP A 59 2.23 9.72 -0.61
N ILE A 60 2.29 8.55 -1.25
CA ILE A 60 3.52 7.96 -1.77
C ILE A 60 3.82 8.62 -3.11
N LYS A 61 4.91 9.39 -3.14
CA LYS A 61 5.39 10.03 -4.36
C LYS A 61 6.08 9.00 -5.25
N ILE A 62 5.56 8.86 -6.46
CA ILE A 62 6.22 8.16 -7.56
C ILE A 62 6.50 9.15 -8.69
N ASP A 63 7.50 8.85 -9.51
CA ASP A 63 7.77 9.61 -10.73
C ASP A 63 6.64 9.36 -11.74
N VAL A 64 5.77 10.36 -11.90
CA VAL A 64 4.62 10.29 -12.78
C VAL A 64 5.05 10.18 -14.24
N SER A 65 6.13 10.83 -14.66
CA SER A 65 6.63 10.74 -16.03
C SER A 65 7.07 9.32 -16.33
N TYR A 66 7.87 8.74 -15.44
CA TYR A 66 8.33 7.36 -15.58
C TYR A 66 7.17 6.36 -15.58
N PHE A 67 6.15 6.57 -14.75
CA PHE A 67 4.93 5.76 -14.75
C PHE A 67 4.20 5.84 -16.11
N VAL A 68 3.98 7.06 -16.62
CA VAL A 68 3.31 7.28 -17.92
C VAL A 68 4.11 6.63 -19.05
N ASP A 69 5.43 6.80 -19.07
CA ASP A 69 6.30 6.18 -20.07
C ASP A 69 6.26 4.65 -20.01
N THR A 70 6.21 4.08 -18.82
CA THR A 70 6.06 2.63 -18.61
C THR A 70 4.73 2.13 -19.16
N VAL A 71 3.63 2.83 -18.89
CA VAL A 71 2.30 2.48 -19.42
C VAL A 71 2.30 2.56 -20.95
N LYS A 72 2.85 3.62 -21.52
CA LYS A 72 2.97 3.80 -22.98
C LYS A 72 3.76 2.67 -23.62
N LEU A 73 4.95 2.37 -23.10
CA LEU A 73 5.83 1.33 -23.62
C LEU A 73 5.13 -0.04 -23.72
N ASN A 74 4.26 -0.35 -22.75
CA ASN A 74 3.64 -1.66 -22.64
C ASN A 74 2.26 -1.76 -23.30
N LEU A 75 1.48 -0.67 -23.32
CA LEU A 75 0.06 -0.71 -23.66
C LEU A 75 -0.32 0.06 -24.92
N VAL A 76 0.53 0.95 -25.47
CA VAL A 76 0.16 1.82 -26.60
C VAL A 76 -0.30 1.05 -27.85
N SER A 77 0.24 -0.15 -28.08
CA SER A 77 -0.13 -1.02 -29.20
C SER A 77 -1.19 -2.08 -28.84
N ARG A 78 -1.61 -2.14 -27.58
CA ARG A 78 -2.43 -3.23 -27.03
C ARG A 78 -3.74 -2.78 -26.40
N ALA A 79 -3.90 -1.50 -26.12
CA ALA A 79 -5.08 -0.93 -25.49
C ALA A 79 -5.28 0.50 -25.96
N GLN A 80 -6.53 0.88 -26.17
CA GLN A 80 -6.91 2.27 -26.44
C GLN A 80 -7.56 2.90 -25.20
N ASN A 81 -8.23 2.07 -24.39
CA ASN A 81 -8.97 2.49 -23.22
C ASN A 81 -8.23 2.01 -21.95
N LEU A 82 -8.01 2.91 -20.99
CA LEU A 82 -7.36 2.63 -19.72
C LEU A 82 -8.31 2.94 -18.57
N VAL A 83 -8.49 1.99 -17.67
CA VAL A 83 -9.05 2.24 -16.34
C VAL A 83 -7.88 2.38 -15.38
N LEU A 84 -7.71 3.53 -14.72
CA LEU A 84 -6.68 3.73 -13.71
C LEU A 84 -7.32 3.69 -12.33
N ALA A 85 -6.82 2.81 -11.46
CA ALA A 85 -7.26 2.70 -10.09
C ALA A 85 -6.09 2.28 -9.19
N GLY A 86 -6.22 2.35 -7.88
CA GLY A 86 -5.14 2.02 -6.95
C GLY A 86 -5.49 2.22 -5.50
N THR A 87 -4.52 2.06 -4.61
CA THR A 87 -4.70 2.40 -3.18
C THR A 87 -4.65 3.91 -2.97
N ILE A 88 -5.26 4.41 -1.89
CA ILE A 88 -5.30 5.85 -1.57
C ILE A 88 -3.92 6.52 -1.59
N GLN A 89 -2.89 5.77 -1.20
CA GLN A 89 -1.52 6.25 -1.13
C GLN A 89 -0.96 6.74 -2.47
N PHE A 90 -1.52 6.32 -3.60
CA PHE A 90 -1.10 6.73 -4.94
C PHE A 90 -2.11 7.64 -5.65
N ALA A 91 -3.15 8.11 -4.94
CA ALA A 91 -4.25 8.88 -5.55
C ALA A 91 -3.75 10.15 -6.25
N SER A 92 -2.78 10.86 -5.67
CA SER A 92 -2.16 12.03 -6.31
C SER A 92 -1.48 11.69 -7.63
N ALA A 93 -0.74 10.57 -7.66
CA ALA A 93 -0.04 10.12 -8.86
C ALA A 93 -1.01 9.67 -9.96
N ILE A 94 -2.06 8.92 -9.60
CA ILE A 94 -3.12 8.49 -10.53
C ILE A 94 -3.79 9.71 -11.18
N ARG A 95 -4.13 10.72 -10.36
CA ARG A 95 -4.75 11.97 -10.84
C ARG A 95 -3.81 12.75 -11.77
N ALA A 96 -2.52 12.80 -11.46
CA ALA A 96 -1.52 13.47 -12.29
C ALA A 96 -1.24 12.73 -13.60
N ALA A 97 -1.28 11.40 -13.59
CA ALA A 97 -0.98 10.58 -14.77
C ALA A 97 -2.11 10.62 -15.82
N LYS A 98 -3.37 10.76 -15.38
CA LYS A 98 -4.55 10.80 -16.27
C LYS A 98 -4.35 11.74 -17.48
N PRO A 99 -4.12 13.06 -17.30
CA PRO A 99 -4.00 13.97 -18.43
C PRO A 99 -2.80 13.67 -19.34
N GLU A 100 -1.70 13.16 -18.80
CA GLU A 100 -0.50 12.81 -19.60
C GLU A 100 -0.71 11.55 -20.46
N LEU A 101 -1.48 10.58 -19.94
CA LEU A 101 -1.91 9.41 -20.69
C LEU A 101 -2.94 9.79 -21.76
N GLU A 102 -3.86 10.70 -21.46
CA GLU A 102 -4.83 11.23 -22.45
C GLU A 102 -4.13 11.97 -23.59
N LYS A 103 -3.13 12.82 -23.30
CA LYS A 103 -2.27 13.46 -24.32
C LYS A 103 -1.54 12.45 -25.20
N SER A 104 -1.29 11.26 -24.68
CA SER A 104 -0.61 10.18 -25.39
C SER A 104 -1.54 9.33 -26.25
N GLY A 105 -2.83 9.68 -26.33
CA GLY A 105 -3.82 9.04 -27.19
C GLY A 105 -4.69 7.97 -26.51
N PHE A 106 -4.53 7.75 -25.20
CA PHE A 106 -5.40 6.84 -24.45
C PHE A 106 -6.71 7.53 -24.04
N ARG A 107 -7.79 6.75 -23.93
CA ARG A 107 -9.01 7.18 -23.22
C ARG A 107 -8.93 6.71 -21.78
N VAL A 108 -8.96 7.61 -20.82
CA VAL A 108 -8.64 7.28 -19.41
C VAL A 108 -9.84 7.47 -18.48
N LEU A 109 -10.30 6.38 -17.89
CA LEU A 109 -11.29 6.36 -16.82
C LEU A 109 -10.61 6.21 -15.47
N VAL A 110 -10.97 7.07 -14.51
CA VAL A 110 -10.57 6.94 -13.10
C VAL A 110 -11.85 6.79 -12.28
N PRO A 111 -12.25 5.57 -11.90
CA PRO A 111 -13.56 5.33 -11.31
C PRO A 111 -13.63 5.75 -9.84
N GLN A 112 -14.83 5.99 -9.32
CA GLN A 112 -15.03 6.32 -7.91
C GLN A 112 -16.22 5.55 -7.34
N SER A 113 -16.03 4.95 -6.16
CA SER A 113 -17.12 4.41 -5.34
C SER A 113 -17.22 5.23 -4.07
N LYS A 114 -18.30 5.97 -3.84
CA LYS A 114 -18.45 6.74 -2.60
C LYS A 114 -18.54 5.79 -1.39
N PRO A 115 -17.94 6.12 -0.24
CA PRO A 115 -17.29 7.39 0.10
C PRO A 115 -15.82 7.53 -0.33
N LEU A 116 -15.25 6.54 -1.02
CA LEU A 116 -13.83 6.52 -1.41
C LEU A 116 -13.44 7.66 -2.34
N SER A 117 -12.14 7.96 -2.34
CA SER A 117 -11.54 8.92 -3.24
C SER A 117 -11.59 8.45 -4.70
N VAL A 118 -11.50 9.40 -5.63
CA VAL A 118 -11.44 9.09 -7.07
C VAL A 118 -10.22 8.22 -7.37
N GLY A 119 -10.43 7.08 -8.01
CA GLY A 119 -9.41 6.09 -8.35
C GLY A 119 -9.08 5.11 -7.22
N GLU A 120 -9.67 5.28 -6.05
CA GLU A 120 -9.38 4.45 -4.88
C GLU A 120 -10.13 3.10 -4.93
N VAL A 121 -9.40 2.04 -4.58
CA VAL A 121 -9.90 0.68 -4.43
C VAL A 121 -9.35 0.10 -3.14
N LEU A 122 -10.22 -0.59 -2.40
CA LEU A 122 -9.91 -1.31 -1.19
C LEU A 122 -10.19 -2.81 -1.39
N GLY A 123 -9.61 -3.65 -0.54
CA GLY A 123 -9.92 -5.08 -0.55
C GLY A 123 -11.40 -5.39 -0.31
N CYS A 124 -12.09 -4.55 0.47
CA CYS A 124 -13.51 -4.69 0.79
C CYS A 124 -14.45 -3.85 -0.08
N ALA A 125 -13.92 -2.92 -0.88
CA ALA A 125 -14.74 -1.98 -1.67
C ALA A 125 -14.02 -1.61 -2.97
N ALA A 126 -14.61 -1.99 -4.10
CA ALA A 126 -14.14 -1.66 -5.43
C ALA A 126 -15.24 -0.97 -6.24
N PRO A 127 -14.91 0.02 -7.07
CA PRO A 127 -15.88 0.67 -7.93
C PRO A 127 -16.38 -0.31 -9.00
N LYS A 128 -17.70 -0.28 -9.25
CA LYS A 128 -18.27 -0.95 -10.42
C LYS A 128 -17.93 -0.12 -11.65
N VAL A 129 -17.28 -0.75 -12.63
CA VAL A 129 -16.91 -0.10 -13.89
C VAL A 129 -17.71 -0.76 -15.01
N SER A 130 -18.63 0.00 -15.60
CA SER A 130 -19.29 -0.39 -16.84
C SER A 130 -18.48 0.16 -18.01
N LEU A 131 -17.77 -0.74 -18.71
CA LEU A 131 -16.92 -0.35 -19.84
C LEU A 131 -17.75 0.19 -21.01
N MET A 132 -18.95 -0.33 -21.25
CA MET A 132 -19.83 0.16 -22.32
C MET A 132 -20.33 1.58 -22.05
N ASP A 133 -20.65 1.90 -20.79
CA ASP A 133 -21.09 3.26 -20.42
C ASP A 133 -19.92 4.25 -20.40
N SER A 134 -18.70 3.76 -20.14
CA SER A 134 -17.51 4.59 -19.97
C SER A 134 -16.72 4.78 -21.27
N PHE A 135 -16.78 3.81 -22.17
CA PHE A 135 -16.08 3.79 -23.45
C PHE A 135 -17.07 3.36 -24.56
N SER A 136 -17.46 4.32 -25.39
CA SER A 136 -18.44 4.10 -26.46
C SER A 136 -17.91 3.29 -27.66
N GLU A 137 -16.59 3.19 -27.83
CA GLU A 137 -15.97 2.45 -28.92
C GLU A 137 -14.94 1.45 -28.40
N ASN A 138 -14.97 0.24 -28.98
CA ASN A 138 -14.07 -0.89 -28.70
C ASN A 138 -13.84 -1.16 -27.20
N PRO A 139 -14.90 -1.37 -26.39
CA PRO A 139 -14.78 -1.61 -24.96
C PRO A 139 -13.95 -2.87 -24.63
N GLU A 140 -13.87 -3.83 -25.55
CA GLU A 140 -13.00 -5.01 -25.47
C GLU A 140 -11.50 -4.69 -25.48
N ASN A 141 -11.12 -3.51 -25.97
CA ASN A 141 -9.73 -3.02 -26.01
C ASN A 141 -9.38 -2.15 -24.78
N SER A 142 -9.88 -2.55 -23.61
CA SER A 142 -9.72 -1.85 -22.34
C SER A 142 -8.79 -2.60 -21.39
N VAL A 143 -7.91 -1.88 -20.72
CA VAL A 143 -7.00 -2.43 -19.69
C VAL A 143 -7.16 -1.68 -18.38
N LEU A 144 -7.23 -2.43 -17.27
CA LEU A 144 -7.13 -1.89 -15.92
C LEU A 144 -5.65 -1.78 -15.53
N VAL A 145 -5.19 -0.58 -15.24
CA VAL A 145 -3.89 -0.32 -14.62
C VAL A 145 -4.12 -0.03 -13.14
N PHE A 146 -3.67 -0.95 -12.30
CA PHE A 146 -3.79 -0.84 -10.86
C PHE A 146 -2.48 -0.37 -10.22
N VAL A 147 -2.49 0.77 -9.53
CA VAL A 147 -1.32 1.38 -8.89
C VAL A 147 -1.36 1.12 -7.39
N ALA A 148 -0.48 0.25 -6.92
CA ALA A 148 -0.34 -0.09 -5.51
C ALA A 148 1.10 -0.50 -5.22
N ASP A 149 1.42 -0.64 -3.93
CA ASP A 149 2.65 -1.30 -3.52
C ASP A 149 2.52 -2.80 -3.87
N GLY A 150 3.40 -3.29 -4.75
CA GLY A 150 3.28 -4.64 -5.32
C GLY A 150 3.68 -5.74 -4.34
N ARG A 151 3.62 -7.01 -4.77
CA ARG A 151 4.34 -8.09 -4.09
C ARG A 151 5.82 -7.75 -4.07
N GLN A 152 6.36 -7.50 -2.89
CA GLN A 152 7.72 -7.02 -2.73
C GLN A 152 8.70 -8.20 -2.83
N GLY A 153 9.72 -8.04 -3.67
CA GLY A 153 10.72 -9.07 -3.94
C GLY A 153 11.45 -8.77 -5.24
N ASN A 154 12.78 -8.62 -5.19
CA ASN A 154 13.58 -8.30 -6.37
C ASN A 154 14.49 -9.48 -6.74
N PRO A 155 14.26 -10.16 -7.88
CA PRO A 155 15.09 -11.29 -8.32
C PRO A 155 16.58 -10.95 -8.45
N LYS A 156 16.93 -9.72 -8.83
CA LYS A 156 18.34 -9.29 -8.92
C LYS A 156 18.99 -9.20 -7.54
N ILE A 157 18.24 -8.78 -6.52
CA ILE A 157 18.72 -8.75 -5.13
C ILE A 157 18.90 -10.19 -4.62
N LEU A 158 17.93 -11.08 -4.89
CA LEU A 158 18.03 -12.49 -4.55
C LEU A 158 19.29 -13.13 -5.15
N GLU A 159 19.53 -12.94 -6.45
CA GLU A 159 20.72 -13.49 -7.11
C GLU A 159 22.02 -12.91 -6.54
N ARG A 160 22.04 -11.62 -6.20
CA ARG A 160 23.18 -10.99 -5.52
C ARG A 160 23.43 -11.62 -4.14
N LEU A 161 22.38 -11.86 -3.36
CA LEU A 161 22.49 -12.52 -2.05
C LEU A 161 23.00 -13.95 -2.20
N LYS A 162 22.42 -14.74 -3.11
CA LYS A 162 22.85 -16.12 -3.39
C LYS A 162 24.33 -16.20 -3.74
N LYS A 163 24.80 -15.29 -4.60
CA LYS A 163 26.23 -15.18 -4.95
C LYS A 163 27.10 -14.85 -3.74
N ASN A 164 26.67 -13.90 -2.90
CA ASN A 164 27.40 -13.50 -1.70
C ASN A 164 27.44 -14.60 -0.63
N MET A 165 26.33 -15.30 -0.41
CA MET A 165 26.25 -16.43 0.53
C MET A 165 27.18 -17.56 0.09
N LYS A 166 27.12 -17.93 -1.20
CA LYS A 166 28.03 -18.94 -1.76
C LYS A 166 29.49 -18.54 -1.62
N LYS A 167 29.84 -17.28 -1.89
CA LYS A 167 31.22 -16.78 -1.74
C LYS A 167 31.71 -16.84 -0.28
N LYS A 168 30.84 -16.60 0.69
CA LYS A 168 31.16 -16.61 2.12
C LYS A 168 31.03 -18.00 2.76
N GLY A 169 30.56 -19.01 2.03
CA GLY A 169 30.39 -20.37 2.53
C GLY A 169 29.17 -20.56 3.44
N PHE A 170 28.20 -19.64 3.43
CA PHE A 170 26.96 -19.79 4.18
C PHE A 170 25.99 -20.73 3.45
N LEU A 171 25.41 -21.67 4.19
CA LEU A 171 24.26 -22.44 3.72
C LEU A 171 23.02 -21.55 3.72
N TYR A 172 22.18 -21.68 2.71
CA TYR A 172 20.94 -20.94 2.60
C TYR A 172 19.87 -21.75 1.88
N ILE A 173 18.62 -21.46 2.19
CA ILE A 173 17.45 -21.97 1.47
C ILE A 173 16.60 -20.76 1.04
N VAL A 174 15.90 -20.88 -0.08
CA VAL A 174 15.07 -19.80 -0.61
C VAL A 174 13.61 -20.17 -0.40
N PHE A 175 12.90 -19.36 0.40
CA PHE A 175 11.45 -19.44 0.54
C PHE A 175 10.78 -18.40 -0.36
N LEU A 176 9.80 -18.85 -1.14
CA LEU A 176 8.92 -17.96 -1.89
C LEU A 176 7.52 -18.03 -1.27
N MET A 177 7.05 -16.91 -0.74
CA MET A 177 5.77 -16.81 -0.06
C MET A 177 5.03 -15.58 -0.54
N SER A 178 3.71 -15.67 -0.65
CA SER A 178 2.86 -14.53 -1.02
C SER A 178 2.73 -13.52 0.12
N GLU A 179 2.91 -13.97 1.36
CA GLU A 179 2.83 -13.17 2.58
C GLU A 179 3.79 -13.75 3.62
N ILE A 180 4.42 -12.87 4.41
CA ILE A 180 5.30 -13.24 5.52
C ILE A 180 4.59 -12.86 6.82
N SER A 181 4.36 -13.85 7.68
CA SER A 181 3.79 -13.66 9.01
C SER A 181 4.59 -14.44 10.07
N PRO A 182 4.63 -14.00 11.34
CA PRO A 182 5.30 -14.73 12.40
C PRO A 182 4.89 -16.20 12.49
N ALA A 183 3.59 -16.48 12.42
CA ALA A 183 3.07 -17.84 12.48
C ALA A 183 3.55 -18.73 11.33
N SER A 184 3.62 -18.21 10.10
CA SER A 184 4.05 -18.99 8.94
C SER A 184 5.56 -19.25 8.93
N ILE A 185 6.34 -18.30 9.44
CA ILE A 185 7.80 -18.41 9.54
C ILE A 185 8.25 -19.26 10.74
N ALA A 186 7.53 -19.20 11.86
CA ALA A 186 7.79 -19.99 13.06
C ALA A 186 7.89 -21.50 12.78
N LEU A 187 7.15 -21.99 11.79
CA LEU A 187 7.19 -23.40 11.34
C LEU A 187 8.58 -23.85 10.85
N PHE A 188 9.47 -22.92 10.53
CA PHE A 188 10.80 -23.19 9.98
C PHE A 188 11.93 -22.60 10.85
N GLU A 189 11.61 -21.94 11.97
CA GLU A 189 12.61 -21.20 12.77
C GLU A 189 13.71 -22.09 13.35
N ASP A 190 13.42 -23.36 13.66
CA ASP A 190 14.44 -24.30 14.15
C ASP A 190 15.41 -24.75 13.04
N SER A 191 15.10 -24.47 11.77
CA SER A 191 15.92 -24.86 10.62
C SER A 191 16.86 -23.76 10.14
N VAL A 192 16.78 -22.54 10.70
CA VAL A 192 17.58 -21.39 10.25
C VAL A 192 18.07 -20.53 11.42
N ASP A 193 19.26 -19.95 11.28
CA ASP A 193 19.83 -19.05 12.28
C ASP A 193 19.32 -17.60 12.16
N ALA A 194 18.95 -17.19 10.94
CA ALA A 194 18.46 -15.86 10.62
C ALA A 194 17.65 -15.84 9.32
N TRP A 195 16.76 -14.87 9.20
CA TRP A 195 15.99 -14.57 8.00
C TRP A 195 16.59 -13.38 7.26
N ILE A 196 16.58 -13.44 5.93
CA ILE A 196 16.86 -12.28 5.08
C ILE A 196 15.66 -12.07 4.19
N GLN A 197 14.87 -11.04 4.51
CA GLN A 197 13.72 -10.67 3.71
C GLN A 197 14.16 -9.70 2.60
N ILE A 198 13.66 -9.91 1.38
CA ILE A 198 13.90 -9.04 0.21
C ILE A 198 12.63 -8.32 -0.24
N ALA A 199 11.62 -8.31 0.62
CA ALA A 199 10.28 -7.80 0.41
C ALA A 199 10.14 -6.41 1.08
N CYS A 200 9.12 -6.21 1.92
CA CYS A 200 8.93 -4.94 2.62
C CYS A 200 10.07 -4.69 3.61
N PRO A 201 10.84 -3.59 3.52
CA PRO A 201 11.82 -3.25 4.54
C PRO A 201 11.19 -3.11 5.93
N ARG A 202 9.90 -2.78 6.00
CA ARG A 202 9.13 -2.68 7.25
C ARG A 202 9.06 -4.01 8.01
N LEU A 203 9.09 -5.17 7.34
CA LEU A 203 9.08 -6.49 8.01
C LEU A 203 10.26 -6.64 8.98
N SER A 204 11.44 -6.17 8.57
CA SER A 204 12.63 -6.20 9.43
C SER A 204 12.74 -5.01 10.39
N ILE A 205 12.12 -3.86 10.08
CA ILE A 205 12.27 -2.62 10.86
C ILE A 205 11.19 -2.49 11.93
N ASP A 206 9.93 -2.63 11.53
CA ASP A 206 8.78 -2.42 12.40
C ASP A 206 8.35 -3.73 13.08
N TRP A 207 8.65 -4.88 12.46
CA TRP A 207 8.18 -6.21 12.90
C TRP A 207 9.32 -7.14 13.30
N GLY A 208 10.55 -6.65 13.39
CA GLY A 208 11.73 -7.49 13.67
C GLY A 208 11.58 -8.30 14.97
N ASP A 209 11.01 -7.69 16.00
CA ASP A 209 10.79 -8.31 17.31
C ASP A 209 9.65 -9.34 17.33
N ALA A 210 8.82 -9.38 16.28
CA ALA A 210 7.72 -10.34 16.17
C ALA A 210 8.20 -11.73 15.67
N PHE A 211 9.45 -11.87 15.25
CA PHE A 211 10.04 -13.12 14.77
C PHE A 211 11.01 -13.70 15.80
N GLY A 212 10.99 -15.03 15.99
CA GLY A 212 11.85 -15.70 16.96
C GLY A 212 13.33 -15.72 16.54
N LYS A 213 13.62 -15.50 15.25
CA LYS A 213 14.97 -15.37 14.68
C LYS A 213 15.18 -14.00 14.05
N PRO A 214 16.40 -13.44 14.04
CA PRO A 214 16.68 -12.14 13.46
C PRO A 214 16.21 -12.03 12.01
N MET A 215 15.40 -11.00 11.71
CA MET A 215 14.95 -10.70 10.35
C MET A 215 15.71 -9.52 9.76
N LEU A 216 16.58 -9.81 8.79
CA LEU A 216 17.50 -8.85 8.19
C LEU A 216 16.99 -8.32 6.85
N LYS A 217 17.41 -7.09 6.53
CA LYS A 217 17.28 -6.49 5.20
C LYS A 217 18.54 -6.77 4.34
N PRO A 218 18.46 -6.69 3.01
CA PRO A 218 19.56 -7.09 2.14
C PRO A 218 20.63 -6.00 1.91
N PHE A 219 20.59 -4.90 2.69
CA PHE A 219 21.45 -3.72 2.58
C PHE A 219 21.97 -3.28 3.94
#